data_AF-A0A9N8WCG3-F1
#
_entry.id   AF-A0A9N8WCG3-F1
#
_cell.length_a   1.000
_cell.length_b   1.000
_cell.length_c   1.000
_cell.angle_alpha   90.00
_cell.angle_beta   90.00
_cell.angle_gamma   90.00
#
_symmetry.space_group_name_H-M   'P 1'
#
loop_
_entity.id
_entity.type
_entity.pdbx_description
1 polymer ?
#
loop_
_entity_poly.entity_id
_entity_poly.type
_entity_poly.pdbx_seq_one_letter_code
_entity_poly.pdbx_strand_id
1 'polypeptide(L)'
;MESNIGKEVIEQIKDFNRYTLTTEQQSLIDKLIPNKELKTRYRFHGLCKDCGQICTAHDWCQLCNSNLFQNWINEVLNKKDPEFAMQYNEAVELHEKSLSIESNTTSDPQAVYTSRRLDFENLPEPQNSKLINEEFYLLSDSLDSLKLDL
;
A
#
# COMPACT_ATOMS: atom_id res chain seq x y z
N MET A 1 -8.09 2.64 8.44
CA MET A 1 -7.77 3.49 9.60
C MET A 1 -7.68 4.93 9.14
N GLU A 2 -8.55 5.82 9.64
CA GLU A 2 -8.71 7.19 9.15
C GLU A 2 -7.52 8.08 9.53
N SER A 3 -6.53 8.16 8.64
CA SER A 3 -5.39 9.09 8.71
C SER A 3 -5.74 10.50 8.21
N ASN A 4 -7.03 10.83 8.20
CA ASN A 4 -7.55 12.00 7.48
C ASN A 4 -7.98 13.08 8.49
N ILE A 5 -7.39 14.27 8.37
CA ILE A 5 -7.85 15.47 9.09
C ILE A 5 -8.92 16.18 8.26
N GLY A 6 -9.94 16.74 8.92
CA GLY A 6 -11.04 17.40 8.22
C GLY A 6 -10.57 18.51 7.28
N LYS A 7 -11.25 18.69 6.14
CA LYS A 7 -10.92 19.71 5.13
C LYS A 7 -10.83 21.12 5.73
N GLU A 8 -11.67 21.43 6.71
CA GLU A 8 -11.64 22.72 7.43
C GLU A 8 -10.35 22.93 8.22
N VAL A 9 -9.75 21.87 8.76
CA VAL A 9 -8.45 21.93 9.45
C VAL A 9 -7.35 22.16 8.44
N ILE A 10 -7.37 21.43 7.31
CA ILE A 10 -6.41 21.58 6.22
C ILE A 10 -6.38 23.02 5.73
N GLU A 11 -7.55 23.61 5.46
CA GLU A 11 -7.66 24.99 4.99
C GLU A 11 -7.07 26.02 5.96
N GLN A 12 -7.15 25.79 7.27
CA GLN A 12 -6.58 26.68 8.27
C GLN A 12 -5.05 26.63 8.32
N ILE A 13 -4.44 25.51 7.95
CA ILE A 13 -3.00 25.28 8.13
C ILE A 13 -2.24 25.18 6.79
N LYS A 14 -2.93 25.28 5.65
CA LYS A 14 -2.36 25.05 4.31
C LYS A 14 -1.22 26.00 3.95
N ASP A 15 -1.29 27.24 4.44
CA ASP A 15 -0.33 28.30 4.12
C ASP A 15 0.83 28.38 5.13
N PHE A 16 0.85 27.49 6.13
CA PHE A 16 1.89 27.52 7.16
C PHE A 16 3.20 26.94 6.64
N ASN A 17 4.29 27.69 6.81
CA ASN A 17 5.62 27.17 6.57
C ASN A 17 6.06 26.30 7.75
N ARG A 18 6.06 24.98 7.54
CA ARG A 18 6.45 23.99 8.56
C ARG A 18 7.87 24.16 9.11
N TYR A 19 8.78 24.79 8.37
CA TYR A 19 10.15 25.04 8.80
C TYR A 19 10.28 26.28 9.69
N THR A 20 9.30 27.17 9.67
CA THR A 20 9.33 28.46 10.36
C THR A 20 7.98 28.78 10.99
N LEU A 21 7.44 27.84 11.78
CA LEU A 21 6.19 28.05 12.51
C LEU A 21 6.39 29.00 13.70
N THR A 22 5.47 29.95 13.85
CA THR A 22 5.35 30.78 15.06
C THR A 22 4.82 29.98 16.25
N THR A 23 4.99 30.51 17.46
CA THR A 23 4.44 29.93 18.69
C THR A 23 2.92 29.81 18.65
N GLU A 24 2.25 30.80 18.07
CA GLU A 24 0.79 30.83 17.93
C GLU A 24 0.32 29.77 16.92
N GLN A 25 1.02 29.63 15.78
CA GLN A 25 0.72 28.60 14.78
C GLN A 25 0.94 27.19 15.34
N GLN A 26 2.02 26.97 16.10
CA GLN A 26 2.24 25.69 16.79
C GLN A 26 1.11 25.38 17.77
N SER A 27 0.69 26.35 18.58
CA SER A 27 -0.43 26.17 19.50
C SER A 27 -1.74 25.87 18.77
N LEU A 28 -1.99 26.50 17.62
CA LEU A 28 -3.16 26.24 16.80
C LEU A 28 -3.13 24.82 16.21
N ILE A 29 -2.01 24.41 15.62
CA ILE A 29 -1.81 23.04 15.11
C ILE A 29 -2.03 22.02 16.25
N ASP A 30 -1.52 22.32 17.44
CA ASP A 30 -1.61 21.42 18.58
C ASP A 30 -3.05 21.19 19.05
N LYS A 31 -3.93 22.18 18.86
CA LYS A 31 -5.38 22.11 19.11
C LYS A 31 -6.14 21.44 17.96
N LEU A 32 -5.83 21.79 16.71
CA LEU A 32 -6.54 21.32 15.52
C LEU A 32 -6.22 19.86 15.15
N ILE A 33 -5.02 19.38 15.49
CA ILE A 33 -4.57 18.01 15.23
C ILE A 33 -4.24 17.33 16.57
N PRO A 34 -5.24 16.78 17.28
CA PRO A 34 -5.03 16.15 18.59
C PRO A 34 -4.19 14.87 18.50
N ASN A 35 -4.27 14.15 17.38
CA ASN A 35 -3.51 12.93 17.16
C ASN A 35 -2.01 13.24 17.08
N LYS A 36 -1.25 12.71 18.05
CA LYS A 36 0.20 12.93 18.18
C LYS A 36 0.98 12.45 16.96
N GLU A 37 0.57 11.35 16.34
CA GLU A 37 1.23 10.78 15.16
C GLU A 37 1.00 11.67 13.93
N LEU A 38 -0.25 12.09 13.66
CA LEU A 38 -0.56 12.99 12.55
C LEU A 38 0.14 14.34 12.69
N LYS A 39 0.18 14.87 13.91
CA LYS A 39 0.93 16.09 14.23
C LYS A 39 2.43 15.95 13.95
N THR A 40 3.00 14.81 14.32
CA THR A 40 4.42 14.50 14.04
C THR A 40 4.64 14.44 12.53
N ARG A 41 3.81 13.69 11.80
CA ARG A 41 3.88 13.60 10.33
C ARG A 41 3.74 14.97 9.66
N TYR A 42 2.80 15.82 10.09
CA TYR A 42 2.66 17.18 9.59
C TYR A 42 3.94 18.00 9.77
N ARG A 43 4.59 17.95 10.94
CA ARG A 43 5.85 18.66 11.17
C ARG A 43 6.98 18.15 10.27
N PHE A 44 7.10 16.83 10.10
CA PHE A 44 8.18 16.20 9.34
C PHE A 44 7.98 16.16 7.82
N HIS A 45 6.75 16.10 7.34
CA HIS A 45 6.45 15.87 5.92
C HIS A 45 5.52 16.94 5.33
N GLY A 46 4.78 17.68 6.17
CA GLY A 46 3.83 18.69 5.71
C GLY A 46 2.60 18.10 5.04
N LEU A 47 1.95 18.93 4.23
CA LEU A 47 0.79 18.56 3.44
C LEU A 47 1.20 18.22 2.01
N CYS A 48 0.46 17.31 1.40
CA CYS A 48 0.53 17.01 -0.01
C CYS A 48 0.07 18.21 -0.83
N LYS A 49 0.81 18.55 -1.89
CA LYS A 49 0.50 19.67 -2.77
C LYS A 49 -0.76 19.45 -3.62
N ASP A 50 -1.08 18.19 -3.90
CA ASP A 50 -2.20 17.85 -4.80
C ASP A 50 -3.53 17.73 -4.04
N CYS A 51 -3.54 17.02 -2.91
CA CYS A 51 -4.78 16.73 -2.17
C CYS A 51 -4.87 17.42 -0.80
N GLY A 52 -3.82 18.08 -0.33
CA GLY A 52 -3.80 18.77 0.98
C GLY A 52 -3.74 17.85 2.19
N GLN A 53 -3.70 16.53 2.02
CA GLN A 53 -3.57 15.57 3.13
C GLN A 53 -2.18 15.58 3.75
N ILE A 54 -2.07 15.23 5.03
CA ILE A 54 -0.77 15.06 5.69
C ILE A 54 0.01 13.93 5.00
N CYS A 55 1.23 14.22 4.56
CA CYS A 55 2.12 13.23 3.95
C CYS A 55 2.58 12.21 5.00
N THR A 56 2.67 10.94 4.60
CA THR A 56 3.13 9.86 5.50
C THR A 56 4.64 9.67 5.47
N ALA A 57 5.31 10.16 4.42
CA ALA A 57 6.77 10.29 4.35
C ALA A 57 7.16 11.52 3.52
N HIS A 58 8.47 11.77 3.38
CA HIS A 58 8.98 12.89 2.57
C HIS A 58 8.51 12.75 1.12
N ASP A 59 7.79 13.76 0.62
CA ASP A 59 7.17 13.77 -0.72
C ASP A 59 6.26 12.57 -1.04
N TRP A 60 5.75 11.88 -0.01
CA TRP A 60 4.87 10.72 -0.19
C TRP A 60 3.48 10.95 0.39
N CYS A 61 2.49 11.00 -0.50
CA CYS A 61 1.08 11.06 -0.14
C CYS A 61 0.41 9.70 -0.37
N GLN A 62 0.03 9.04 0.72
CA GLN A 62 -0.61 7.72 0.68
C GLN A 62 -1.91 7.74 -0.15
N LEU A 63 -2.74 8.79 -0.01
CA LEU A 63 -4.00 8.89 -0.74
C LEU A 63 -3.79 9.09 -2.25
N CYS A 64 -2.93 10.04 -2.64
CA CYS A 64 -2.63 10.27 -4.05
C CYS A 64 -2.01 9.04 -4.71
N ASN A 65 -1.08 8.37 -4.04
CA ASN A 65 -0.43 7.18 -4.58
C ASN A 65 -1.38 5.98 -4.67
N SER A 66 -2.27 5.81 -3.69
CA SER A 66 -3.33 4.79 -3.77
C SER A 66 -4.23 5.04 -4.98
N ASN A 67 -4.70 6.29 -5.18
CA ASN A 67 -5.52 6.65 -6.33
C ASN A 67 -4.79 6.46 -7.66
N LEU A 68 -3.50 6.82 -7.72
CA LEU A 68 -2.68 6.61 -8.91
C LEU A 68 -2.57 5.13 -9.26
N PHE A 69 -2.33 4.27 -8.27
CA PHE A 69 -2.26 2.83 -8.47
C PHE A 69 -3.59 2.23 -8.94
N GLN A 70 -4.69 2.63 -8.32
CA GLN A 70 -6.04 2.21 -8.74
C GLN A 70 -6.37 2.66 -10.17
N ASN A 71 -6.01 3.90 -10.53
CA ASN A 71 -6.17 4.39 -11.90
C ASN A 71 -5.38 3.54 -12.90
N TRP A 72 -4.12 3.24 -12.58
CA TRP A 72 -3.28 2.37 -13.42
C TRP A 72 -3.89 0.98 -13.60
N ILE A 73 -4.34 0.32 -12.53
CA ILE A 73 -5.06 -0.97 -12.60
C ILE A 73 -6.26 -0.86 -13.55
N ASN A 74 -7.06 0.20 -13.41
CA ASN A 74 -8.22 0.40 -14.28
C ASN A 74 -7.82 0.58 -15.75
N GLU A 75 -6.71 1.24 -16.07
CA GLU A 75 -6.24 1.38 -17.45
C GLU A 75 -5.80 0.05 -18.06
N VAL A 76 -5.12 -0.78 -17.26
CA VAL A 76 -4.72 -2.15 -17.62
C VAL A 76 -5.94 -3.01 -17.91
N LEU A 77 -6.91 -3.05 -16.99
CA LEU A 77 -8.12 -3.85 -17.13
C LEU A 77 -8.98 -3.41 -18.31
N ASN A 78 -9.02 -2.10 -18.59
CA ASN A 78 -9.73 -1.55 -19.74
C ASN A 78 -8.94 -1.66 -21.06
N LYS A 79 -7.80 -2.36 -21.08
CA LYS A 79 -6.94 -2.58 -22.26
C LYS A 79 -6.58 -1.29 -23.01
N LYS A 80 -6.43 -0.17 -22.29
CA LYS A 80 -6.01 1.10 -22.90
C LYS A 80 -4.57 1.04 -23.42
N ASP A 81 -3.76 0.19 -22.80
CA ASP A 81 -2.45 -0.21 -23.31
C ASP A 81 -2.52 -1.70 -23.74
N PRO A 82 -2.64 -1.98 -25.04
CA PRO A 82 -2.80 -3.33 -25.54
C PRO A 82 -1.53 -4.18 -25.35
N GLU A 83 -0.34 -3.57 -25.35
CA GLU A 83 0.92 -4.31 -25.19
C GLU A 83 1.08 -4.80 -23.74
N PHE A 84 0.91 -3.88 -22.78
CA PHE A 84 0.97 -4.25 -21.36
C PHE A 84 -0.13 -5.26 -21.00
N ALA A 85 -1.36 -5.06 -21.50
CA ALA A 85 -2.46 -5.98 -21.23
C ALA A 85 -2.20 -7.39 -21.80
N MET A 86 -1.55 -7.49 -22.97
CA MET A 86 -1.14 -8.78 -23.53
C MET A 86 -0.11 -9.48 -22.64
N GLN A 87 0.94 -8.77 -22.23
CA GLN A 87 1.98 -9.33 -21.37
C GLN A 87 1.44 -9.75 -20.00
N TYR A 88 0.53 -8.97 -19.41
CA TYR A 88 -0.13 -9.32 -18.16
C TYR A 88 -0.96 -10.61 -18.28
N ASN A 89 -1.78 -10.73 -19.33
CA ASN A 89 -2.58 -11.93 -19.56
C ASN A 89 -1.70 -13.17 -19.81
N GLU A 90 -0.59 -13.03 -20.54
CA GLU A 90 0.37 -14.10 -20.74
C GLU A 90 0.96 -14.58 -19.40
N ALA A 91 1.34 -13.65 -18.51
CA ALA A 91 1.86 -13.99 -17.18
C ALA A 91 0.81 -14.68 -16.30
N VAL A 92 -0.44 -14.23 -16.34
CA VAL A 92 -1.57 -14.88 -15.62
C VAL A 92 -1.80 -16.30 -16.14
N GLU A 93 -1.85 -16.48 -17.46
CA GLU A 93 -2.00 -17.81 -18.06
C GLU A 93 -0.85 -18.76 -17.69
N LEU A 94 0.40 -18.27 -17.68
CA LEU A 94 1.56 -19.05 -17.25
C LEU A 94 1.48 -19.46 -15.78
N HIS A 95 1.01 -18.55 -14.91
CA HIS A 95 0.80 -18.84 -13.50
C HIS A 95 -0.27 -19.92 -13.29
N GLU A 96 -1.43 -19.79 -13.95
CA GLU A 96 -2.51 -20.79 -13.89
C GLU A 96 -2.07 -22.15 -14.43
N LYS A 97 -1.38 -22.17 -15.57
CA LYS A 97 -0.80 -23.41 -16.14
C LYS A 97 0.19 -24.03 -15.16
N SER A 98 1.04 -23.24 -14.49
CA SER A 98 1.99 -23.74 -13.49
C SER A 98 1.29 -24.38 -12.28
N LEU A 99 0.18 -23.79 -11.80
CA LEU A 99 -0.63 -24.38 -10.72
C LEU A 99 -1.23 -25.74 -11.12
N SER A 100 -1.59 -25.92 -12.39
CA SER A 100 -2.08 -27.21 -12.90
C SER A 100 -0.99 -28.26 -13.15
N ILE A 101 0.29 -27.87 -13.19
CA ILE A 101 1.43 -28.76 -13.47
C ILE A 101 1.97 -29.47 -12.21
N GLU A 102 1.56 -29.07 -11.00
CA GLU A 102 1.99 -29.69 -9.72
C GLU A 102 1.74 -31.21 -9.60
N SER A 103 1.09 -31.85 -10.58
CA SER A 103 0.85 -33.30 -10.56
C SER A 103 1.87 -34.16 -11.33
N ASN A 104 2.77 -33.64 -12.18
CA ASN A 104 3.55 -34.50 -13.10
C ASN A 104 5.00 -34.09 -13.43
N THR A 105 5.77 -33.47 -12.53
CA THR A 105 7.23 -33.37 -12.76
C THR A 105 7.93 -34.64 -12.29
N THR A 106 8.25 -35.57 -13.20
CA THR A 106 9.28 -36.60 -12.95
C THR A 106 10.62 -35.90 -12.79
N SER A 107 11.07 -35.73 -11.55
CA SER A 107 12.42 -35.25 -11.27
C SER A 107 13.43 -36.31 -11.67
N ASP A 108 14.48 -35.89 -12.39
CA ASP A 108 15.67 -36.71 -12.53
C ASP A 108 16.22 -36.98 -11.11
N PRO A 109 16.48 -38.24 -10.71
CA PRO A 109 16.98 -38.55 -9.39
C PRO A 109 18.32 -37.86 -9.03
N GLN A 110 19.05 -37.34 -10.02
CA GLN A 110 20.28 -36.57 -9.79
C GLN A 110 20.06 -35.05 -9.69
N ALA A 111 18.88 -34.53 -10.08
CA ALA A 111 18.54 -33.11 -10.04
C ALA A 111 17.46 -32.82 -8.99
N VAL A 112 17.77 -33.10 -7.73
CA VAL A 112 16.95 -32.65 -6.59
C VAL A 112 17.37 -31.22 -6.23
N TYR A 113 16.83 -30.24 -6.94
CA TYR A 113 16.81 -28.87 -6.42
C TYR A 113 15.58 -28.75 -5.52
N THR A 114 15.70 -29.26 -4.28
CA THR A 114 14.73 -28.85 -3.28
C THR A 114 14.95 -27.36 -3.07
N SER A 115 14.01 -26.54 -3.53
CA SER A 115 13.71 -25.30 -2.84
C SER A 115 13.60 -25.69 -1.37
N ARG A 116 14.66 -25.49 -0.59
CA ARG A 116 14.62 -25.71 0.85
C ARG A 116 13.49 -24.80 1.30
N ARG A 117 12.33 -25.35 1.63
CA ARG A 117 11.34 -24.64 2.45
C ARG A 117 12.13 -24.20 3.66
N LEU A 118 12.35 -22.90 3.76
CA LEU A 118 13.05 -22.35 4.87
C LEU A 118 12.05 -22.36 6.03
N ASP A 119 11.95 -23.51 6.69
CA ASP A 119 11.21 -23.67 7.94
C ASP A 119 12.01 -22.97 9.04
N PHE A 120 12.06 -21.65 8.96
CA PHE A 120 12.66 -20.82 9.98
C PHE A 120 11.65 -20.69 11.12
N GLU A 121 11.69 -21.60 12.08
CA GLU A 121 10.83 -21.52 13.28
C GLU A 121 11.07 -20.24 14.11
N ASN A 122 12.12 -19.47 13.80
CA ASN A 122 12.50 -18.26 14.52
C ASN A 122 12.75 -17.07 13.59
N LEU A 123 11.90 -16.84 12.58
CA LEU A 123 11.94 -15.56 11.88
C LEU A 123 11.54 -14.44 12.85
N PRO A 124 12.29 -13.34 12.91
CA PRO A 124 11.82 -12.15 13.61
C PRO A 124 10.51 -11.69 12.96
N GLU A 125 9.54 -11.25 13.76
CA GLU A 125 8.29 -10.67 13.22
C GLU A 125 8.66 -9.61 12.16
N PRO A 126 8.06 -9.69 10.96
CA PRO A 126 8.36 -8.72 9.91
C PRO A 126 8.00 -7.32 10.43
N GLN A 127 8.97 -6.41 10.36
CA GLN A 127 8.86 -5.06 10.95
C GLN A 127 8.09 -4.06 10.07
N ASN A 128 7.41 -4.53 9.02
CA ASN A 128 6.44 -3.70 8.33
C ASN A 128 5.26 -3.42 9.28
N SER A 129 4.69 -2.20 9.20
CA SER A 129 3.72 -1.74 10.20
C SER A 129 2.58 -2.77 10.35
N LYS A 130 2.31 -3.22 11.59
CA LYS A 130 1.30 -4.25 11.90
C LYS A 130 -0.03 -4.04 11.16
N LEU A 131 -0.43 -2.78 11.00
CA LEU A 131 -1.62 -2.34 10.27
C LEU A 131 -1.66 -2.79 8.80
N ILE A 132 -0.54 -2.73 8.09
CA ILE A 132 -0.47 -3.11 6.66
C ILE A 132 -0.56 -4.63 6.52
N ASN A 133 0.03 -5.38 7.45
CA ASN A 133 -0.09 -6.85 7.45
C ASN A 133 -1.53 -7.27 7.75
N GLU A 134 -2.15 -6.69 8.78
CA GLU A 134 -3.54 -6.98 9.13
C GLU A 134 -4.51 -6.64 7.99
N GLU A 135 -4.36 -5.47 7.34
CA GLU A 135 -5.20 -5.06 6.21
C GLU A 135 -4.99 -5.96 4.99
N PHE A 136 -3.76 -6.41 4.74
CA PHE A 136 -3.44 -7.36 3.66
C PHE A 136 -4.08 -8.74 3.89
N TYR A 137 -3.97 -9.30 5.10
CA TYR A 137 -4.57 -10.61 5.42
C TYR A 137 -6.11 -10.54 5.37
N LEU A 138 -6.71 -9.46 5.87
CA LEU A 138 -8.17 -9.27 5.79
C LEU A 138 -8.68 -9.15 4.35
N LEU A 139 -7.94 -8.46 3.47
CA LEU A 139 -8.26 -8.36 2.04
C LEU A 139 -8.12 -9.71 1.33
N SER A 140 -7.09 -10.48 1.68
CA SER A 140 -6.87 -11.82 1.14
C SER A 140 -8.01 -12.77 1.51
N ASP A 141 -8.37 -12.83 2.80
CA ASP A 141 -9.44 -13.69 3.31
C ASP A 141 -10.81 -13.33 2.71
N SER A 142 -11.07 -12.03 2.52
CA SER A 142 -12.31 -11.57 1.90
C SER A 142 -12.38 -11.91 0.40
N LEU A 143 -11.25 -11.94 -0.30
CA LEU A 143 -11.18 -12.30 -1.72
C LEU A 143 -11.38 -13.81 -1.93
N ASP A 144 -10.88 -14.64 -1.03
CA ASP A 144 -11.09 -16.10 -1.09
C ASP A 144 -12.53 -16.49 -0.72
N SER A 145 -13.18 -15.72 0.15
CA SER A 145 -14.61 -15.89 0.47
C SER A 145 -15.54 -15.58 -0.71
N LEU A 146 -15.09 -14.78 -1.69
CA LEU A 146 -15.85 -14.45 -2.91
C LEU A 146 -15.72 -15.51 -4.01
N LYS A 147 -14.79 -16.47 -3.89
CA LYS A 147 -14.56 -17.54 -4.87
C LYS A 147 -15.44 -18.78 -4.67
N LEU A 148 -16.29 -18.80 -3.64
CA LEU A 148 -17.10 -19.98 -3.26
C LEU A 148 -18.52 -20.00 -3.85
N ASP A 149 -18.95 -18.98 -4.59
CA ASP A 149 -20.29 -18.88 -5.18
C ASP A 149 -20.31 -18.90 -6.73
N LEU A 150 -19.36 -19.59 -7.38
CA LEU A 150 -19.37 -19.87 -8.83
C LEU A 150 -19.28 -21.36 -9.13
#